data_AF-A0A9E3BJY5-F1
#
_entry.id   AF-A0A9E3BJY5-F1
#
_cell.length_a   1.000
_cell.length_b   1.000
_cell.length_c   1.000
_cell.angle_alpha   90.00
_cell.angle_beta   90.00
_cell.angle_gamma   90.00
#
_symmetry.space_group_name_H-M   'P 1'
#
loop_
_entity.id
_entity.type
_entity.pdbx_description
1 polymer ?
#
loop_
_entity_poly.entity_id
_entity_poly.type
_entity_poly.pdbx_seq_one_letter_code
_entity_poly.pdbx_strand_id
1 'polypeptide(L)' 'MFVVDEEPAAAIRRAWEERGELAGVVELRRRFLLITDNAHARRCVRAIVGWRPQPAADQSPEAESKARAPEIR' A
#
# COMPACT_ATOMS: atom_id res chain seq x y z
N MET A 1 -0.30 -6.21 17.73
CA MET A 1 -1.05 -6.29 16.45
C MET A 1 -1.19 -4.88 15.91
N PHE A 2 -1.02 -4.67 14.61
CA PHE A 2 -1.11 -3.35 13.94
C PHE A 2 -1.86 -3.52 12.61
N VAL A 3 -2.40 -2.42 12.08
CA VAL A 3 -3.09 -2.38 10.79
C VAL A 3 -2.18 -1.70 9.77
N VAL A 4 -2.18 -2.19 8.53
CA VAL A 4 -1.36 -1.68 7.43
C VAL A 4 -2.32 -1.30 6.31
N ASP A 5 -2.42 -0.01 6.03
CA ASP A 5 -3.16 0.47 4.86
C ASP A 5 -2.35 0.27 3.57
N GLU A 6 -2.96 0.56 2.42
CA GLU A 6 -2.33 0.34 1.13
C GLU A 6 -1.10 1.25 0.88
N GLU A 7 -1.08 2.49 1.40
CA GLU A 7 0.09 3.38 1.26
C GLU A 7 1.34 2.79 1.95
N PRO A 8 1.29 2.39 3.24
CA PRO A 8 2.39 1.71 3.87
C PRO A 8 2.79 0.41 3.18
N ALA A 9 1.81 -0.39 2.76
CA ALA A 9 2.06 -1.65 2.08
C ALA A 9 2.79 -1.44 0.74
N ALA A 10 2.35 -0.47 -0.06
CA ALA A 10 2.98 -0.12 -1.33
C ALA A 10 4.42 0.35 -1.15
N ALA A 11 4.69 1.22 -0.18
CA ALA A 11 6.04 1.69 0.10
C ALA A 11 7.00 0.56 0.52
N ILE A 12 6.52 -0.37 1.35
CA ILE A 12 7.29 -1.54 1.78
C ILE A 12 7.60 -2.45 0.58
N ARG A 13 6.61 -2.70 -0.29
CA ARG A 13 6.80 -3.49 -1.52
C ARG A 13 7.81 -2.85 -2.45
N ARG A 14 7.70 -1.53 -2.69
CA ARG A 14 8.66 -0.77 -3.50
C ARG A 14 10.08 -0.86 -2.95
N ALA A 15 10.26 -0.63 -1.65
CA ALA A 15 11.57 -0.72 -1.02
C ALA A 15 12.18 -2.13 -1.14
N TRP A 16 11.36 -3.17 -1.01
CA TRP A 16 11.78 -4.56 -1.22
C TRP A 16 12.20 -4.82 -2.67
N GLU A 17 11.39 -4.42 -3.64
CA GLU A 17 11.65 -4.63 -5.07
C GLU A 17 12.92 -3.92 -5.52
N GLU A 18 13.13 -2.68 -5.06
CA GLU A 18 14.27 -1.86 -5.48
C GLU A 18 15.58 -2.25 -4.79
N ARG A 19 15.54 -2.64 -3.51
CA ARG A 19 16.73 -2.73 -2.65
C ARG A 19 16.78 -3.99 -1.78
N GLY A 20 15.83 -4.90 -1.94
CA GLY A 20 15.76 -6.18 -1.24
C GLY A 20 15.18 -6.13 0.17
N GLU A 21 15.24 -7.27 0.85
CA GLU A 21 14.53 -7.51 2.12
C GLU A 21 14.88 -6.51 3.24
N LEU A 22 16.14 -6.13 3.36
CA LEU A 22 16.57 -5.19 4.40
C LEU A 22 15.98 -3.79 4.21
N ALA A 23 15.81 -3.35 2.95
CA ALA A 23 15.17 -2.07 2.68
C ALA A 23 13.68 -2.09 3.04
N GLY A 24 12.97 -3.19 2.75
CA GLY A 24 11.59 -3.39 3.23
C GLY A 24 11.48 -3.36 4.76
N VAL A 25 12.45 -3.94 5.48
CA VAL A 25 12.50 -3.90 6.95
C VAL A 25 12.75 -2.50 7.49
N VAL A 26 13.67 -1.73 6.88
CA VAL A 26 13.92 -0.34 7.26
C VAL A 26 12.65 0.50 7.04
N GLU A 27 11.98 0.30 5.91
CA GLU A 27 10.76 1.04 5.58
C GLU A 27 9.59 0.70 6.51
N LEU A 28 9.45 -0.58 6.90
CA LEU A 28 8.49 -1.00 7.92
C LEU A 28 8.77 -0.31 9.27
N ARG A 29 10.03 -0.29 9.73
CA ARG A 29 10.39 0.32 11.02
C ARG A 29 10.24 1.85 11.04
N ARG A 30 10.39 2.51 9.89
CA ARG A 30 10.12 3.95 9.75
C ARG A 30 8.65 4.29 9.94
N ARG A 31 7.75 3.43 9.43
CA ARG A 31 6.29 3.64 9.55
C ARG A 31 5.73 3.12 10.88
N PHE A 32 6.29 2.04 11.42
CA PHE A 32 5.83 1.38 12.63
C PHE A 32 6.93 1.36 13.69
N LEU A 33 7.03 2.45 14.46
CA LEU A 33 8.09 2.67 15.46
C LEU A 33 8.10 1.62 16.59
N LEU A 34 7.01 0.88 16.78
CA LEU A 34 6.87 -0.16 17.82
C LEU A 34 7.48 -1.51 17.40
N ILE A 35 7.93 -1.68 16.14
CA ILE A 35 8.56 -2.92 15.67
C ILE A 35 10.08 -2.83 15.87
N THR A 36 10.58 -3.46 16.94
CA THR A 36 12.00 -3.44 17.30
C THR A 36 12.73 -4.75 16.99
N ASP A 37 12.01 -5.88 16.96
CA ASP A 37 12.56 -7.19 16.63
C ASP A 37 12.73 -7.38 15.12
N ASN A 38 13.98 -7.61 14.68
CA ASN A 38 14.33 -7.84 13.29
C ASN A 38 13.70 -9.13 12.73
N ALA A 39 13.57 -10.19 13.54
CA ALA A 39 12.98 -11.44 13.09
C ALA A 39 11.48 -11.27 12.83
N HIS A 40 10.77 -10.60 13.74
CA HIS A 40 9.38 -10.21 13.55
C HIS A 40 9.20 -9.27 12.34
N ALA A 41 10.05 -8.26 12.20
CA ALA A 41 9.99 -7.32 11.08
C ALA A 41 10.11 -8.03 9.72
N ARG A 42 11.08 -8.95 9.56
CA ARG A 42 11.22 -9.73 8.32
C ARG A 42 9.98 -10.56 8.00
N ARG A 43 9.34 -11.17 9.02
CA ARG A 43 8.08 -11.91 8.82
C ARG A 43 6.96 -10.99 8.33
N CYS A 44 6.80 -9.82 8.92
CA CYS A 44 5.81 -8.84 8.49
C CYS A 44 6.05 -8.37 7.06
N VAL A 45 7.30 -8.04 6.71
CA VAL A 45 7.63 -7.59 5.34
C VAL A 45 7.31 -8.68 4.31
N ARG A 46 7.67 -9.95 4.56
CA ARG A 46 7.35 -11.05 3.65
C ARG A 46 5.84 -11.23 3.47
N ALA A 47 5.07 -11.09 4.55
CA ALA A 47 3.62 -11.16 4.47
C ALA A 47 3.06 -10.02 3.58
N ILE A 48 3.51 -8.78 3.81
CA ILE A 48 3.07 -7.59 3.06
C ILE A 48 3.43 -7.69 1.57
N VAL A 49 4.63 -8.20 1.24
CA VAL A 49 5.05 -8.42 -0.15
C VAL A 49 4.22 -9.50 -0.83
N GLY A 50 3.73 -10.47 -0.08
CA GLY A 50 2.82 -11.51 -0.59
C GLY A 50 1.37 -11.04 -0.80
N TRP A 51 0.99 -9.84 -0.35
CA TRP A 51 -0.37 -9.32 -0.55
C TRP A 51 -0.59 -8.92 -2.01
N ARG A 52 -1.75 -9.28 -2.56
CA ARG A 52 -2.20 -8.73 -3.84
C ARG A 52 -2.74 -7.32 -3.57
N PRO A 53 -2.23 -6.27 -4.22
CA PRO A 53 -2.84 -4.95 -4.12
C PRO A 53 -4.27 -5.04 -4.64
N GLN A 54 -5.21 -4.52 -3.86
CA GLN A 54 -6.58 -4.41 -4.34
C GLN A 54 -6.57 -3.49 -5.56
N PRO A 55 -7.20 -3.86 -6.69
CA PRO A 55 -7.36 -2.94 -7.80
C PRO A 55 -7.99 -1.68 -7.23
N ALA A 56 -7.36 -0.53 -7.44
CA ALA A 56 -7.97 0.74 -7.06
C ALA A 56 -9.34 0.76 -7.74
N ALA A 57 -10.42 0.71 -6.95
CA ALA A 57 -11.72 1.06 -7.47
C ALA A 57 -11.53 2.44 -8.07
N ASP A 58 -11.80 2.57 -9.36
CA ASP A 58 -11.57 3.73 -10.19
C ASP A 58 -11.94 5.03 -9.47
N GLN A 59 -10.97 5.64 -8.78
CA GLN A 59 -11.09 6.98 -8.19
C GLN A 59 -10.75 8.02 -9.26
N SER A 60 -11.12 7.78 -10.52
CA SER A 60 -11.14 8.84 -11.52
C SER A 60 -12.27 9.79 -11.12
N PRO A 61 -11.99 11.07 -10.79
CA PRO A 61 -13.01 12.05 -10.42
C PRO A 61 -13.88 12.49 -11.61
N GLU A 62 -13.96 11.70 -12.69
CA GLU A 62 -14.47 12.11 -13.99
C GLU A 62 -15.78 11.39 -14.40
N ALA A 63 -16.22 10.40 -13.62
CA ALA A 63 -17.47 9.67 -13.92
C ALA A 63 -18.76 10.44 -13.55
N GLU A 64 -18.68 11.48 -12.74
CA GLU A 64 -19.88 12.18 -12.22
C GLU A 64 -20.28 13.44 -13.02
N SER A 65 -19.45 13.89 -13.97
CA SER A 65 -19.76 15.06 -14.82
C SER A 65 -20.55 14.71 -16.10
N LYS A 66 -20.74 13.42 -16.41
CA LYS A 66 -21.45 12.96 -17.62
C LYS A 66 -22.86 12.41 -17.34
N ALA A 67 -23.55 12.95 -16.33
CA ALA A 67 -24.92 12.54 -16.02
C ALA A 67 -25.91 13.72 -15.87
N ARG A 68 -25.58 14.91 -16.39
CA ARG A 68 -26.54 16.02 -16.46
C ARG A 68 -26.56 16.74 -17.81
N ALA A 69 -26.92 15.98 -18.84
CA ALA A 69 -27.66 16.50 -19.98
C ALA A 69 -28.59 15.39 -20.49
N PRO A 70 -29.89 15.69 -20.62
CA PRO A 70 -30.34 15.84 -21.99
C PRO A 70 -31.05 17.17 -22.20
N GLU A 71 -30.62 17.89 -23.23
CA GLU A 71 -31.49 18.79 -23.98
C GLU A 71 -32.61 17.94 -24.61
N ILE A 72 -33.87 18.26 -24.34
CA ILE A 72 -34.99 17.89 -25.22
C ILE A 72 -35.93 19.11 -25.32
N ARG A 73 -35.77 19.79 -26.45
CA ARG A 73 -36.72 20.52 -27.33
C ARG A 73 -37.96 21.20 -26.74
#